data_AF-A0ABD3LCV8-F1
#
_entry.id   AF-A0ABD3LCV8-F1
#
_cell.length_a   1.000
_cell.length_b   1.000
_cell.length_c   1.000
_cell.angle_alpha   90.00
_cell.angle_beta   90.00
_cell.angle_gamma   90.00
#
_symmetry.space_group_name_H-M   'P 1'
#
loop_
_entity.id
_entity.type
_entity.pdbx_description
1 polymer ?
#
loop_
_entity_poly.entity_id
_entity_poly.type
_entity_poly.pdbx_seq_one_letter_code
_entity_poly.pdbx_strand_id
1 'polypeptide(L)'
;MGRGVVPTGCLVVAILACLGGAVATTEYVVGDSRGWTASPNITVGYYDEWATNKTFTGGDSLKFVWNGTHNVAFVTKEEYDNCTKEISATLGGLAYIYTLPAYANGPHYFISTIDSDCENGQKLAINVISLTPAKSPNSSASSITAGALSVLVLVSSSIMAVFMN
;
A
#
# COMPACT_ATOMS: atom_id res chain seq x y z
N MET A 1 7.20 13.47 50.91
CA MET A 1 7.36 13.39 49.44
C MET A 1 7.94 12.02 49.09
N GLY A 2 7.09 11.05 48.74
CA GLY A 2 7.53 9.70 48.38
C GLY A 2 8.01 9.66 46.93
N ARG A 3 9.29 9.37 46.71
CA ARG A 3 9.84 9.16 45.37
C ARG A 3 9.45 7.76 44.94
N GLY A 4 8.38 7.64 44.15
CA GLY A 4 8.00 6.38 43.52
C GLY A 4 9.12 5.95 42.57
N VAL A 5 9.82 4.88 42.92
CA VAL A 5 10.80 4.25 42.05
C VAL A 5 10.00 3.47 41.01
N VAL A 6 9.91 3.99 39.79
CA VAL A 6 9.31 3.26 38.67
C VAL A 6 10.27 2.10 38.34
N PRO A 7 9.83 0.83 38.45
CA PRO A 7 10.69 -0.31 38.20
C PRO A 7 11.25 -0.24 36.77
N THR A 8 12.56 -0.38 36.61
CA THR A 8 13.27 -0.31 35.31
C THR A 8 12.68 -1.27 34.27
N GLY A 9 12.05 -2.37 34.71
CA GLY A 9 11.31 -3.31 33.85
C GLY A 9 10.06 -2.70 33.18
N CYS A 10 9.35 -1.78 33.83
CA CYS A 10 8.24 -1.05 33.20
C CYS A 10 8.71 -0.16 32.04
N LEU A 11 9.94 0.35 32.14
CA LEU A 11 10.50 1.25 31.12
C LEU A 11 10.86 0.49 29.83
N VAL A 12 11.31 -0.77 29.93
CA VAL A 12 11.66 -1.61 28.77
C VAL A 12 10.41 -2.13 28.04
N VAL A 13 9.35 -2.49 28.79
CA VAL A 13 8.08 -2.96 28.20
C VAL A 13 7.32 -1.83 27.49
N ALA A 14 7.40 -0.59 28.01
CA ALA A 14 6.76 0.57 27.38
C ALA A 14 7.39 0.95 26.02
N ILE A 15 8.69 0.72 25.83
CA ILE A 15 9.40 1.04 24.58
C ILE A 15 9.03 0.04 23.46
N LEU A 16 8.72 -1.21 23.80
CA LEU A 16 8.36 -2.24 22.81
C LEU A 16 6.94 -2.09 22.24
N ALA A 17 6.06 -1.32 22.90
CA ALA A 17 4.66 -1.14 22.50
C ALA A 17 4.44 0.02 21.50
N CYS A 18 5.46 0.83 21.20
CA CYS A 18 5.34 2.01 20.35
C CYS A 18 5.80 1.81 18.89
N LEU A 19 6.12 0.58 18.48
CA LEU A 19 6.43 0.26 17.08
C LEU A 19 5.15 0.07 16.25
N GLY A 20 4.25 1.06 16.29
CA GLY A 20 3.27 1.22 15.22
C GLY A 20 4.01 1.72 14.00
N GLY A 21 4.40 0.80 13.10
CA GLY A 21 5.12 1.17 11.88
C GLY A 21 4.32 2.19 11.08
N ALA A 22 4.91 3.37 10.83
CA ALA A 22 4.35 4.31 9.87
C ALA A 22 4.42 3.67 8.48
N VAL A 23 3.26 3.39 7.88
CA VAL A 23 3.19 3.00 6.47
C VAL A 23 3.46 4.26 5.66
N ALA A 24 4.62 4.34 5.02
CA ALA A 24 4.92 5.42 4.09
C ALA A 24 4.06 5.23 2.84
N THR A 25 3.27 6.23 2.48
CA THR A 25 2.51 6.27 1.24
C THR A 25 3.32 6.97 0.15
N THR A 26 3.22 6.48 -1.08
CA THR A 26 3.97 6.96 -2.25
C THR A 26 3.02 7.67 -3.22
N GLU A 27 3.43 8.84 -3.72
CA GLU A 27 2.78 9.48 -4.87
C GLU A 27 3.53 9.08 -6.16
N TYR A 28 2.82 8.45 -7.09
CA TYR A 28 3.32 8.09 -8.41
C TYR A 28 2.83 9.09 -9.46
N VAL A 29 3.75 9.79 -10.11
CA VAL A 29 3.41 10.62 -11.28
C VAL A 29 3.28 9.72 -12.50
N VAL A 30 2.06 9.55 -12.99
CA VAL A 30 1.75 8.64 -14.10
C VAL A 30 2.42 9.12 -15.39
N GLY A 31 3.22 8.26 -16.01
CA GLY A 31 3.99 8.59 -17.22
C GLY A 31 5.23 9.46 -16.97
N ASP A 32 5.65 9.62 -15.72
CA ASP A 32 6.83 10.39 -15.32
C ASP A 32 6.90 11.76 -16.02
N SER A 33 7.98 12.07 -16.75
CA SER A 33 8.15 13.34 -17.44
C SER A 33 7.24 13.52 -18.66
N ARG A 34 6.65 12.45 -19.19
CA ARG A 34 5.71 12.52 -20.32
C ARG A 34 4.29 12.87 -19.86
N GLY A 35 3.97 12.58 -18.59
CA GLY A 35 2.65 12.76 -18.03
C GLY A 35 1.61 11.84 -18.66
N TRP A 36 0.34 12.22 -18.46
CA TRP A 36 -0.84 11.54 -18.99
C TRP A 36 -1.19 12.10 -20.38
N THR A 37 -0.74 11.41 -21.42
CA THR A 37 -0.93 11.74 -22.83
C THR A 37 -1.14 10.48 -23.69
N ALA A 38 -1.46 10.68 -24.97
CA ALA A 38 -1.68 9.64 -25.98
C ALA A 38 -0.66 9.75 -27.14
N SER A 39 -0.71 8.79 -28.07
CA SER A 39 -0.06 8.92 -29.38
C SER A 39 -0.44 10.24 -30.07
N PRO A 40 0.49 10.95 -30.74
CA PRO A 40 1.86 10.53 -31.09
C PRO A 40 2.92 10.83 -30.03
N ASN A 41 2.56 11.38 -28.86
CA ASN A 41 3.55 11.74 -27.83
C ASN A 41 4.15 10.52 -27.12
N ILE A 42 3.47 9.38 -27.18
CA ILE A 42 3.91 8.09 -26.64
C ILE A 42 3.58 6.96 -27.64
N THR A 43 4.19 5.80 -27.44
CA THR A 43 3.81 4.56 -28.11
C THR A 43 2.70 3.85 -27.34
N VAL A 44 1.86 3.08 -28.05
CA VAL A 44 0.93 2.16 -27.41
C VAL A 44 1.73 1.16 -26.55
N GLY A 45 1.31 0.94 -25.31
CA GLY A 45 2.02 0.11 -24.31
C GLY A 45 2.95 0.88 -23.38
N TYR A 46 3.14 2.19 -23.58
CA TYR A 46 4.01 3.02 -22.74
C TYR A 46 3.66 2.95 -21.23
N TYR A 47 2.38 2.95 -20.87
CA TYR A 47 1.97 2.89 -19.46
C TYR A 47 2.14 1.51 -18.83
N ASP A 48 2.08 0.44 -19.63
CA ASP A 48 2.37 -0.92 -19.16
C ASP A 48 3.85 -1.06 -18.80
N GLU A 49 4.73 -0.52 -19.65
CA GLU A 49 6.16 -0.41 -19.37
C GLU A 49 6.44 0.48 -18.15
N TRP A 50 5.78 1.65 -18.07
CA TRP A 50 5.91 2.56 -16.93
C TRP A 50 5.53 1.90 -15.60
N ALA A 51 4.54 1.01 -15.59
CA ALA A 51 4.07 0.31 -14.40
C ALA A 51 4.96 -0.88 -13.97
N THR A 52 5.76 -1.46 -14.88
CA THR A 52 6.45 -2.76 -14.67
C THR A 52 7.34 -2.82 -13.42
N ASN A 53 8.05 -1.74 -13.09
CA ASN A 53 8.98 -1.71 -11.95
C ASN A 53 8.43 -0.95 -10.73
N LYS A 54 7.11 -0.81 -10.63
CA LYS A 54 6.44 -0.09 -9.54
C LYS A 54 5.63 -1.07 -8.69
N THR A 55 5.60 -0.82 -7.37
CA THR A 55 4.82 -1.60 -6.43
C THR A 55 3.76 -0.71 -5.80
N PHE A 56 2.50 -0.97 -6.12
CA PHE A 56 1.38 -0.16 -5.64
C PHE A 56 0.78 -0.80 -4.40
N THR A 57 0.52 -0.01 -3.37
CA THR A 57 -0.06 -0.45 -2.10
C THR A 57 -1.24 0.45 -1.71
N GLY A 58 -2.12 -0.05 -0.84
CA GLY A 58 -3.22 0.75 -0.33
C GLY A 58 -2.73 2.01 0.39
N GLY A 59 -3.30 3.17 0.07
CA GLY A 59 -2.86 4.48 0.57
C GLY A 59 -1.91 5.24 -0.36
N ASP A 60 -1.27 4.57 -1.33
CA ASP A 60 -0.51 5.26 -2.38
C ASP A 60 -1.44 6.12 -3.25
N SER A 61 -0.88 7.06 -4.00
CA SER A 61 -1.65 7.93 -4.90
C SER A 61 -1.08 7.93 -6.31
N LEU A 62 -1.97 7.93 -7.30
CA LEU A 62 -1.65 8.09 -8.71
C LEU A 62 -1.97 9.52 -9.13
N LYS A 63 -0.95 10.27 -9.52
CA LYS A 63 -1.07 11.65 -9.99
C LYS A 63 -0.95 11.68 -11.50
N PHE A 64 -2.08 11.92 -12.14
CA PHE A 64 -2.20 12.12 -13.57
C PHE A 64 -2.03 13.62 -13.85
N VAL A 65 -1.06 13.98 -14.68
CA VAL A 65 -0.80 15.38 -15.07
C VAL A 65 -0.81 15.44 -16.59
N TRP A 66 -1.54 16.38 -17.18
CA TRP A 66 -1.67 16.49 -18.63
C TRP A 66 -1.71 17.94 -19.10
N ASN A 67 -1.38 18.14 -20.37
CA ASN A 67 -1.58 19.40 -21.09
C ASN A 67 -2.68 19.22 -22.12
N GLY A 68 -3.45 20.27 -22.39
CA GLY A 68 -4.55 20.21 -23.35
C GLY A 68 -5.77 19.47 -22.78
N THR A 69 -6.48 18.75 -23.65
CA THR A 69 -7.76 18.13 -23.32
C THR A 69 -7.59 16.63 -23.11
N HIS A 70 -7.43 16.22 -21.86
CA HIS A 70 -7.46 14.83 -21.44
C HIS A 70 -8.28 14.71 -20.17
N ASN A 71 -8.64 13.48 -19.80
CA ASN A 71 -9.29 13.19 -18.53
C ASN A 71 -8.84 11.84 -17.98
N VAL A 72 -9.39 11.49 -16.82
CA VAL A 72 -9.17 10.18 -16.21
C VAL A 72 -10.51 9.61 -15.78
N ALA A 73 -10.80 8.39 -16.20
CA ALA A 73 -11.90 7.56 -15.71
C ALA A 73 -11.34 6.30 -15.06
N PHE A 74 -11.83 5.97 -13.86
CA PHE A 74 -11.60 4.68 -13.24
C PHE A 74 -12.66 3.70 -13.73
N VAL A 75 -12.24 2.58 -14.28
CA VAL A 75 -13.11 1.67 -15.05
C VAL A 75 -12.91 0.21 -14.67
N THR A 76 -13.83 -0.64 -15.09
CA THR A 76 -13.70 -2.09 -15.03
C THR A 76 -12.68 -2.60 -16.05
N LYS A 77 -12.30 -3.88 -15.93
CA LYS A 77 -11.41 -4.52 -16.91
C LYS A 77 -12.01 -4.52 -18.32
N GLU A 78 -13.29 -4.83 -18.45
CA GLU A 78 -13.96 -4.92 -19.74
C GLU A 78 -14.00 -3.57 -20.46
N GLU A 79 -14.33 -2.51 -19.73
CA GLU A 79 -14.31 -1.13 -20.23
C GLU A 79 -12.89 -0.69 -20.59
N TYR A 80 -11.90 -1.05 -19.79
CA TYR A 80 -10.50 -0.82 -20.11
C TYR A 80 -10.11 -1.51 -21.42
N ASP A 81 -10.39 -2.81 -21.56
CA ASP A 81 -10.02 -3.61 -22.73
C ASP A 81 -10.66 -3.04 -24.02
N ASN A 82 -11.92 -2.63 -23.93
CA ASN A 82 -12.71 -2.13 -25.07
C ASN A 82 -12.64 -0.60 -25.26
N CYS A 83 -11.96 0.13 -24.37
CA CYS A 83 -12.00 1.60 -24.32
C CYS A 83 -13.43 2.17 -24.24
N THR A 84 -14.30 1.51 -23.48
CA THR A 84 -15.68 1.98 -23.26
C THR A 84 -15.68 3.28 -22.47
N LYS A 85 -16.31 4.32 -23.03
CA LYS A 85 -16.29 5.68 -22.47
C LYS A 85 -17.40 5.87 -21.45
N GLU A 86 -17.02 5.91 -20.17
CA GLU A 86 -17.94 6.08 -19.05
C GLU A 86 -18.20 7.56 -18.67
N ILE A 87 -19.37 7.81 -18.06
CA ILE A 87 -19.80 9.14 -17.58
C ILE A 87 -19.05 9.57 -16.32
N SER A 88 -18.48 8.62 -15.56
CA SER A 88 -17.77 8.87 -14.28
C SER A 88 -16.36 9.49 -14.44
N ALA A 89 -16.02 9.97 -15.64
CA ALA A 89 -14.74 10.60 -15.91
C ALA A 89 -14.58 11.92 -15.12
N THR A 90 -13.42 12.12 -14.50
CA THR A 90 -13.08 13.43 -13.94
C THR A 90 -12.65 14.36 -15.06
N LEU A 91 -13.55 15.26 -15.45
CA LEU A 91 -13.33 16.28 -16.47
C LEU A 91 -12.89 17.59 -15.81
N GLY A 92 -11.73 18.11 -16.24
CA GLY A 92 -11.26 19.46 -15.88
C GLY A 92 -9.96 19.50 -15.07
N GLY A 93 -9.26 20.63 -15.17
CA GLY A 93 -7.93 20.84 -14.57
C GLY A 93 -6.77 20.38 -15.46
N LEU A 94 -5.54 20.57 -14.96
CA LEU A 94 -4.30 20.09 -15.57
C LEU A 94 -3.76 18.83 -14.88
N ALA A 95 -4.44 18.38 -13.81
CA ALA A 95 -4.04 17.23 -13.04
C ALA A 95 -5.22 16.63 -12.27
N TYR A 96 -5.14 15.33 -12.01
CA TYR A 96 -6.03 14.57 -11.13
C TYR A 96 -5.20 13.64 -10.26
N ILE A 97 -5.57 13.51 -8.99
CA ILE A 97 -4.93 12.60 -8.04
C ILE A 97 -5.97 11.57 -7.61
N TYR A 98 -5.68 10.29 -7.88
CA TYR A 98 -6.44 9.17 -7.37
C TYR A 98 -5.69 8.53 -6.21
N THR A 99 -6.22 8.63 -5.00
CA THR A 99 -5.67 7.93 -3.83
C THR A 99 -6.25 6.52 -3.76
N LEU A 100 -5.37 5.52 -3.79
CA LEU A 100 -5.74 4.13 -3.59
C LEU A 100 -6.31 3.96 -2.17
N PRO A 101 -7.50 3.37 -2.01
CA PRO A 101 -8.04 3.07 -0.68
C PRO A 101 -7.03 2.32 0.20
N ALA A 102 -7.05 2.55 1.52
CA ALA A 102 -6.10 1.91 2.44
C ALA A 102 -6.09 0.37 2.38
N TYR A 103 -7.23 -0.23 2.01
CA TYR A 103 -7.40 -1.67 1.86
C TYR A 103 -7.52 -2.09 0.39
N ALA A 104 -7.07 -1.26 -0.56
CA ALA A 104 -7.08 -1.60 -1.97
C ALA A 104 -6.20 -2.81 -2.24
N ASN A 105 -6.68 -3.68 -3.13
CA ASN A 105 -5.96 -4.88 -3.56
C ASN A 105 -6.40 -5.26 -4.98
N GLY A 106 -5.51 -5.94 -5.70
CA GLY A 106 -5.79 -6.46 -7.02
C GLY A 106 -5.77 -5.38 -8.12
N PRO A 107 -6.32 -5.71 -9.30
CA PRO A 107 -6.18 -4.89 -10.49
C PRO A 107 -7.04 -3.62 -10.43
N HIS A 108 -6.47 -2.51 -10.90
CA HIS A 108 -7.13 -1.21 -11.04
C HIS A 108 -6.84 -0.66 -12.44
N TYR A 109 -7.88 -0.12 -13.09
CA TYR A 109 -7.81 0.29 -14.49
C TYR A 109 -8.25 1.74 -14.68
N PHE A 110 -7.51 2.47 -15.51
CA PHE A 110 -7.73 3.88 -15.79
C PHE A 110 -7.62 4.14 -17.29
N ILE A 111 -8.48 5.00 -17.82
CA ILE A 111 -8.47 5.41 -19.23
C ILE A 111 -8.70 6.92 -19.38
N SER A 112 -8.27 7.50 -20.50
CA SER A 112 -8.85 8.75 -21.02
C SER A 112 -10.08 8.40 -21.86
N THR A 113 -11.20 9.09 -21.64
CA THR A 113 -12.43 8.94 -22.43
C THR A 113 -12.56 9.98 -23.54
N ILE A 114 -11.54 10.83 -23.71
CA ILE A 114 -11.51 11.85 -24.77
C ILE A 114 -11.18 11.20 -26.12
N ASP A 115 -12.02 11.48 -27.12
CA ASP A 115 -11.86 11.11 -28.52
C ASP A 115 -11.30 9.69 -28.77
N SER A 116 -10.04 9.54 -29.13
CA SER A 116 -9.41 8.22 -29.39
C SER A 116 -8.19 7.98 -28.52
N ASP A 117 -8.07 8.73 -27.43
CA ASP A 117 -6.90 8.71 -26.55
C ASP A 117 -6.63 7.30 -25.98
N CYS A 118 -7.68 6.61 -25.52
CA CYS A 118 -7.56 5.28 -24.94
C CYS A 118 -7.04 4.26 -25.97
N GLU A 119 -7.60 4.25 -27.17
CA GLU A 119 -7.19 3.39 -28.28
C GLU A 119 -5.76 3.71 -28.73
N ASN A 120 -5.37 4.99 -28.61
CA ASN A 120 -4.02 5.49 -28.87
C ASN A 120 -3.06 5.31 -27.68
N GLY A 121 -3.43 4.48 -26.70
CA GLY A 121 -2.56 4.03 -25.63
C GLY A 121 -2.64 4.82 -24.33
N GLN A 122 -3.53 5.81 -24.20
CA GLN A 122 -3.74 6.55 -22.94
C GLN A 122 -4.64 5.79 -21.97
N LYS A 123 -4.10 4.68 -21.47
CA LYS A 123 -4.74 3.75 -20.55
C LYS A 123 -3.69 3.12 -19.64
N LEU A 124 -4.02 2.93 -18.37
CA LEU A 124 -3.13 2.37 -17.36
C LEU A 124 -3.82 1.21 -16.63
N ALA A 125 -3.13 0.08 -16.53
CA ALA A 125 -3.49 -1.00 -15.63
C ALA A 125 -2.39 -1.14 -14.56
N ILE A 126 -2.80 -1.22 -13.30
CA ILE A 126 -1.89 -1.52 -12.18
C ILE A 126 -2.44 -2.67 -11.34
N ASN A 127 -1.58 -3.31 -10.56
CA ASN A 127 -1.98 -4.29 -9.56
C ASN A 127 -1.53 -3.82 -8.17
N VAL A 128 -2.49 -3.63 -7.27
CA VAL A 128 -2.26 -3.19 -5.90
C VAL A 128 -2.06 -4.40 -5.00
N ILE A 129 -0.97 -4.43 -4.23
CA ILE A 129 -0.71 -5.48 -3.26
C ILE A 129 -1.21 -5.08 -1.88
N SER A 130 -1.83 -6.03 -1.18
CA SER A 130 -2.21 -5.86 0.22
C SER A 130 -0.98 -6.04 1.11
N LEU A 131 -0.70 -5.06 1.96
CA LEU A 131 0.35 -5.14 2.98
C LEU A 131 -0.11 -5.86 4.26
N THR A 132 -1.39 -6.23 4.37
CA THR A 132 -1.85 -7.06 5.49
C THR A 132 -1.39 -8.51 5.26
N PRO A 133 -0.90 -9.21 6.30
CA PRO A 133 -0.57 -10.62 6.18
C PRO A 133 -1.81 -11.37 5.68
N ALA A 134 -1.70 -12.00 4.51
CA ALA A 134 -2.77 -12.84 3.99
C ALA A 134 -3.09 -13.90 5.05
N LYS A 135 -4.33 -13.90 5.56
CA LYS A 135 -4.83 -15.05 6.32
C LYS A 135 -4.94 -16.19 5.32
N SER A 136 -3.91 -17.05 5.27
CA SER A 136 -3.86 -18.21 4.39
C SER A 136 -5.18 -18.98 4.43
N PRO A 137 -5.78 -19.34 3.28
CA PRO A 137 -7.01 -20.11 3.29
C PRO A 137 -6.68 -21.58 3.61
N ASN A 138 -7.19 -22.01 4.77
CA ASN A 138 -7.53 -23.37 5.15
C ASN A 138 -6.42 -24.33 5.67
N SER A 139 -6.46 -24.56 6.98
CA SER A 139 -6.61 -25.92 7.53
C SER A 139 -7.41 -25.83 8.83
N SER A 140 -8.56 -26.50 8.85
CA SER A 140 -9.47 -26.61 10.00
C SER A 140 -8.91 -27.50 11.11
N ALA A 141 -9.34 -27.19 12.34
CA ALA A 141 -9.16 -27.91 13.61
C ALA A 141 -7.74 -27.83 14.24
N SER A 142 -7.53 -27.47 15.50
CA SER A 142 -8.40 -27.58 16.68
C SER A 142 -8.16 -26.40 17.64
N SER A 143 -9.25 -25.93 18.25
CA SER A 143 -9.21 -25.11 19.46
C SER A 143 -8.49 -25.89 20.56
N ILE A 144 -7.33 -25.41 21.00
CA ILE A 144 -6.75 -25.84 22.27
C ILE A 144 -6.49 -24.59 23.09
N THR A 145 -7.39 -24.35 24.04
CA THR A 145 -7.17 -23.52 25.20
C THR A 145 -5.90 -24.00 25.90
N ALA A 146 -4.78 -23.32 25.72
CA ALA A 146 -3.56 -23.57 26.49
C ALA A 146 -3.37 -22.43 27.50
N GLY A 147 -4.18 -22.46 28.55
CA GLY A 147 -3.73 -21.95 29.83
C GLY A 147 -2.56 -22.81 30.30
N ALA A 148 -1.49 -22.14 30.75
CA ALA A 148 -0.40 -22.65 31.57
C ALA A 148 0.38 -23.88 31.05
N LEU A 149 1.60 -23.64 30.55
CA LEU A 149 2.73 -24.55 30.82
C LEU A 149 3.98 -23.71 31.10
N SER A 150 4.34 -23.72 32.37
CA SER A 150 5.58 -23.25 32.96
C SER A 150 6.79 -23.78 32.20
N VAL A 151 7.66 -22.89 31.73
CA VAL A 151 9.06 -23.26 31.44
C VAL A 151 9.92 -22.63 32.53
N LEU A 152 10.21 -23.43 33.56
CA LEU A 152 11.36 -23.20 34.43
C LEU A 152 12.60 -23.21 33.54
N VAL A 153 13.26 -22.06 33.35
CA VAL A 153 14.68 -22.04 32.97
C VAL A 153 15.47 -21.86 34.26
N LEU A 154 15.81 -22.99 34.89
CA LEU A 154 16.85 -23.06 35.91
C LEU A 154 18.21 -23.02 35.21
N VAL A 155 18.92 -21.91 35.35
CA VAL A 155 20.39 -21.91 35.39
C VAL A 155 20.79 -21.17 36.68
N SER A 156 20.82 -21.86 37.82
CA SER A 156 21.97 -22.62 38.33
C SER A 156 23.18 -21.71 38.63
N SER A 157 23.28 -21.33 39.91
CA SER A 157 24.51 -21.32 40.75
C SER A 157 25.67 -20.42 40.32
N SER A 158 26.28 -19.55 41.13
CA SER A 158 26.42 -19.50 42.59
C SER A 158 27.22 -18.26 43.04
N ILE A 159 26.89 -17.75 44.25
CA ILE A 159 27.80 -17.19 45.29
C ILE A 159 28.47 -15.83 44.94
N MET A 160 28.26 -14.73 45.69
CA MET A 160 28.64 -14.54 47.09
C MET A 160 27.61 -13.68 47.84
N ALA A 161 27.05 -14.27 48.90
CA ALA A 161 26.48 -13.51 49.99
C ALA A 161 27.60 -12.71 50.68
N VAL A 162 27.35 -11.41 50.83
CA VAL A 162 27.55 -10.60 52.03
C VAL A 162 28.41 -11.27 53.12
N PHE A 163 29.65 -10.80 53.27
CA PHE A 163 30.38 -10.88 54.53
C PHE A 163 29.67 -9.97 55.55
N MET A 164 28.84 -10.57 56.41
CA MET A 164 28.54 -10.01 57.73
C MET A 164 29.58 -10.57 58.70
N ASN A 165 30.43 -9.68 59.20
CA ASN A 165 30.85 -9.70 60.60
C ASN A 165 30.86 -8.26 61.11
#